data_AF-A0A9P0A528-F1
#
_entry.id   AF-A0A9P0A528-F1
#
_cell.length_a   1.000
_cell.length_b   1.000
_cell.length_c   1.000
_cell.angle_alpha   90.00
_cell.angle_beta   90.00
_cell.angle_gamma   90.00
#
_symmetry.space_group_name_H-M   'P 1'
#
loop_
_entity.id
_entity.type
_entity.pdbx_description
1 polymer ?
#
loop_
_entity_poly.entity_id
_entity_poly.type
_entity_poly.pdbx_seq_one_letter_code
_entity_poly.pdbx_strand_id
1 'polypeptide(L)'
;MASDKSEFNLEQLALDYSKYLKIETSKDVKSIEENIDDMLTRLEEFSGIMNMMSVEVQKCADTCIPDLHRIRIQLMEFFRQIHMLEALVGRVHQDLNVVESQVMEAELDIGVSDGLFKNILKPFFSSKSTDRSRNEPTSSTTKKSQIVYIPPAIFKTSDFFPPQEEQPKS
;
A
#
# COMPACT_ATOMS: atom_id res chain seq x y z
N MET A 1 15.01 105.70 -8.85
CA MET A 1 16.25 105.51 -8.07
C MET A 1 15.82 104.87 -6.76
N ALA A 2 15.50 103.57 -6.68
CA ALA A 2 16.36 102.41 -6.96
C ALA A 2 17.67 102.52 -6.17
N SER A 3 17.59 102.34 -4.85
CA SER A 3 18.77 102.04 -4.05
C SER A 3 18.41 100.94 -3.05
N ASP A 4 19.08 99.82 -3.28
CA ASP A 4 19.46 98.78 -2.34
C ASP A 4 18.36 97.84 -1.82
N LYS A 5 17.99 96.90 -2.68
CA LYS A 5 17.18 95.71 -2.36
C LYS A 5 18.08 94.49 -2.10
N SER A 6 19.25 94.72 -1.50
CA SER A 6 20.30 93.72 -1.30
C SER A 6 20.99 93.85 0.05
N GLU A 7 20.22 94.10 1.12
CA GLU A 7 20.70 93.72 2.44
C GLU A 7 20.80 92.19 2.48
N PHE A 8 22.04 91.72 2.33
CA PHE A 8 22.45 90.36 2.57
C PHE A 8 22.10 90.03 4.02
N ASN A 9 20.91 89.45 4.20
CA ASN A 9 20.31 89.23 5.50
C ASN A 9 21.03 88.05 6.16
N LEU A 10 22.18 88.35 6.76
CA LEU A 10 23.15 87.41 7.33
C LEU A 10 22.47 86.45 8.31
N GLU A 11 21.45 86.93 9.00
CA GLU A 11 20.64 86.15 9.92
C GLU A 11 19.79 85.09 9.21
N GLN A 12 19.21 85.43 8.05
CA GLN A 12 18.48 84.48 7.22
C GLN A 12 19.41 83.42 6.62
N LEU A 13 20.62 83.83 6.20
CA LEU A 13 21.64 82.92 5.69
C LEU A 13 22.17 81.99 6.79
N ALA A 14 22.44 82.52 7.99
CA ALA A 14 22.86 81.73 9.14
C ALA A 14 21.76 80.75 9.58
N LEU A 15 20.50 81.16 9.54
CA LEU A 15 19.34 80.29 9.78
C LEU A 15 19.27 79.15 8.77
N ASP A 16 19.42 79.44 7.48
CA ASP A 16 19.37 78.42 6.43
C ASP A 16 20.56 77.44 6.53
N TYR A 17 21.77 77.91 6.83
CA TYR A 17 22.90 77.02 7.10
C TYR A 17 22.75 76.20 8.39
N SER A 18 22.13 76.77 9.43
CA SER A 18 21.89 76.04 10.69
C SER A 18 20.93 74.85 10.52
N LYS A 19 20.03 74.89 9.52
CA LYS A 19 19.13 73.78 9.20
C LYS A 19 19.88 72.55 8.70
N TYR A 20 20.98 72.74 7.95
CA TYR A 20 21.83 71.62 7.52
C TYR A 20 22.59 70.97 8.68
N LEU A 21 22.79 71.68 9.80
CA LEU A 21 23.40 71.15 11.02
C LEU A 21 22.38 70.45 11.93
N LYS A 22 21.09 70.83 11.83
CA LYS A 22 19.96 70.14 12.49
C LYS A 22 19.44 69.00 11.62
N ILE A 23 20.23 67.95 11.49
CA ILE A 23 19.77 66.70 10.87
C ILE A 23 19.05 65.90 11.95
N GLU A 24 17.73 65.77 11.84
CA GLU A 24 16.92 65.00 12.77
C GLU A 24 16.88 63.52 12.37
N THR A 25 17.96 62.80 12.70
CA THR A 25 18.14 61.36 12.41
C THR A 25 17.33 60.44 13.34
N SER A 26 16.77 60.98 14.43
CA SER A 26 16.03 60.21 15.44
C SER A 26 14.88 59.40 14.86
N LYS A 27 14.19 59.93 13.83
CA LYS A 27 13.10 59.23 13.16
C LYS A 27 13.58 58.02 12.35
N ASP A 28 14.68 58.18 11.61
CA ASP A 28 15.25 57.12 10.79
C ASP A 28 15.84 56.01 11.67
N VAL A 29 16.50 56.38 12.78
CA VAL A 29 17.01 55.43 13.77
C VAL A 29 15.88 54.61 14.38
N LYS A 30 14.78 55.25 14.83
CA LYS A 30 13.62 54.53 15.37
C LYS A 30 12.97 53.60 14.34
N SER A 31 12.86 54.03 13.09
CA SER A 31 12.34 53.17 12.02
C SER A 31 13.22 51.94 11.77
N ILE A 32 14.55 52.07 11.93
CA ILE A 32 15.47 50.94 11.85
C ILE A 32 15.29 50.01 13.05
N GLU A 33 15.20 50.56 14.27
CA GLU A 33 14.97 49.79 15.50
C GLU A 33 13.67 48.97 15.42
N GLU A 34 12.56 49.58 14.99
CA GLU A 34 11.28 48.90 14.80
C GLU A 34 11.36 47.76 13.76
N ASN A 35 12.10 47.96 12.67
CA ASN A 35 12.31 46.92 11.66
C ASN A 35 13.19 45.76 12.18
N ILE A 36 14.19 46.07 13.01
CA ILE A 36 15.03 45.05 13.65
C ILE A 36 14.18 44.20 14.60
N ASP A 37 13.33 44.82 15.41
CA ASP A 37 12.44 44.10 16.33
C ASP A 37 11.42 43.21 15.59
N ASP A 38 10.85 43.70 14.48
CA ASP A 38 9.98 42.87 13.61
C ASP A 38 10.75 41.67 13.03
N MET A 39 11.96 41.91 12.53
CA MET A 39 12.80 40.83 12.00
C MET A 39 13.20 39.80 13.06
N LEU A 40 13.52 40.24 14.28
CA LEU A 40 13.83 39.35 15.40
C LEU A 40 12.62 38.49 15.77
N THR A 41 11.43 39.10 15.85
CA THR A 41 10.18 38.38 16.11
C THR A 41 9.92 37.31 15.04
N ARG A 42 10.07 37.68 13.77
CA ARG A 42 9.87 36.75 12.64
C ARG A 42 10.91 35.61 12.63
N LEU A 43 12.14 35.86 13.06
CA LEU A 43 13.17 34.83 13.20
C LEU A 43 12.83 33.84 14.32
N GLU A 44 12.32 34.32 15.45
CA GLU A 44 11.85 33.45 16.53
C GLU A 44 10.68 32.56 16.09
N GLU A 45 9.71 33.14 15.38
CA GLU A 45 8.60 32.37 14.79
C GLU A 45 9.10 31.31 13.81
N PHE A 46 10.02 31.68 12.90
CA PHE A 46 10.58 30.75 11.94
C PHE A 46 11.34 29.61 12.61
N SER A 47 12.11 29.92 13.66
CA SER A 47 12.79 28.91 14.48
C SER A 47 11.78 27.99 15.17
N GLY A 48 10.65 28.53 15.66
CA GLY A 48 9.55 27.75 16.23
C GLY A 48 8.98 26.75 15.23
N ILE A 49 8.70 27.18 14.01
CA ILE A 49 8.19 26.31 12.93
C ILE A 49 9.22 25.23 12.57
N MET A 50 10.49 25.59 12.46
CA MET A 50 11.57 24.63 12.17
C MET A 50 11.69 23.56 13.26
N ASN A 51 11.54 23.94 14.52
CA ASN A 51 11.53 23.00 15.63
C ASN A 51 10.32 22.06 15.56
N MET A 52 9.13 22.59 15.29
CA MET A 52 7.92 21.77 15.11
C MET A 52 8.08 20.76 13.95
N MET A 53 8.60 21.20 12.80
CA MET A 53 8.85 20.32 11.66
C MET A 53 9.88 19.24 12.01
N SER A 54 10.94 19.59 12.73
CA SER A 54 11.95 18.63 13.17
C SER A 54 11.36 17.55 14.09
N VAL A 55 10.48 17.95 15.02
CA VAL A 55 9.74 17.01 15.88
C VAL A 55 8.82 16.11 15.06
N GLU A 56 8.11 16.64 14.06
CA GLU A 56 7.26 15.84 13.18
C GLU A 56 8.05 14.83 12.34
N VAL A 57 9.19 15.25 11.78
CA VAL A 57 10.10 14.37 11.04
C VAL A 57 10.60 13.26 11.96
N GLN A 58 11.02 13.59 13.18
CA GLN A 58 11.47 12.62 14.17
C GLN A 58 10.35 11.63 14.53
N LYS A 59 9.14 12.12 14.78
CA LYS A 59 7.96 11.28 15.03
C LYS A 59 7.68 10.34 13.86
N CYS A 60 7.77 10.82 12.62
CA CYS A 60 7.59 9.99 11.43
C CYS A 60 8.65 8.89 11.35
N ALA A 61 9.91 9.21 11.62
CA ALA A 61 11.01 8.26 11.66
C ALA A 61 10.84 7.20 12.76
N ASP A 62 10.40 7.61 13.94
CA ASP A 62 10.30 6.74 15.12
C ASP A 62 9.05 5.87 15.13
N THR A 63 7.96 6.32 14.51
CA THR A 63 6.66 5.64 14.59
C THR A 63 6.10 5.22 13.24
N CYS A 64 5.89 6.18 12.34
CA CYS A 64 5.20 5.93 11.07
C CYS A 64 5.95 4.93 10.19
N ILE A 65 7.27 5.09 10.04
CA ILE A 65 8.08 4.19 9.21
C ILE A 65 8.11 2.77 9.80
N PRO A 66 8.42 2.55 11.09
CA PRO A 66 8.36 1.23 11.70
C PRO A 66 6.97 0.57 11.62
N ASP A 67 5.90 1.33 11.86
CA ASP A 67 4.53 0.80 11.80
C ASP A 67 4.15 0.39 10.37
N LEU A 68 4.50 1.21 9.37
CA LEU A 68 4.28 0.86 7.97
C LEU A 68 5.04 -0.42 7.60
N HIS A 69 6.28 -0.55 8.07
CA HIS A 69 7.05 -1.78 7.87
C HIS A 69 6.38 -2.99 8.55
N ARG A 70 5.88 -2.84 9.78
CA ARG A 70 5.17 -3.91 10.49
C ARG A 70 3.92 -4.35 9.74
N ILE A 71 3.12 -3.39 9.27
CA ILE A 71 1.91 -3.67 8.47
C ILE A 71 2.30 -4.37 7.16
N ARG A 72 3.38 -3.94 6.50
CA ARG A 72 3.90 -4.61 5.30
C ARG A 72 4.21 -6.07 5.56
N ILE A 73 4.91 -6.41 6.65
CA ILE A 73 5.22 -7.81 6.99
C ILE A 73 3.92 -8.60 7.18
N GLN A 74 2.98 -8.07 7.94
CA GLN A 74 1.69 -8.73 8.20
C GLN A 74 0.92 -8.97 6.89
N LEU A 75 0.92 -7.98 5.99
CA LEU A 75 0.26 -8.09 4.69
C LEU A 75 0.93 -9.14 3.80
N MET A 76 2.27 -9.22 3.80
CA MET A 76 2.98 -10.25 3.05
C MET A 76 2.65 -11.66 3.55
N GLU A 77 2.55 -11.83 4.87
CA GLU A 77 2.13 -13.11 5.47
C GLU A 77 0.68 -13.46 5.09
N PHE A 78 -0.22 -12.48 5.10
CA PHE A 78 -1.59 -12.70 4.65
C PHE A 78 -1.67 -13.10 3.17
N PHE A 79 -0.91 -12.45 2.29
CA PHE A 79 -0.83 -12.85 0.88
C PHE A 79 -0.24 -14.25 0.71
N ARG A 80 0.76 -14.62 1.52
CA ARG A 80 1.30 -15.99 1.53
C ARG A 80 0.20 -17.00 1.85
N GLN A 81 -0.64 -16.74 2.84
CA GLN A 81 -1.76 -17.61 3.19
C GLN A 81 -2.80 -17.71 2.06
N ILE A 82 -3.09 -16.59 1.38
CA ILE A 82 -3.97 -16.60 0.20
C ILE A 82 -3.39 -17.49 -0.91
N HIS A 83 -2.11 -17.34 -1.24
CA HIS A 83 -1.47 -18.16 -2.26
C HIS A 83 -1.44 -19.65 -1.89
N MET A 84 -1.24 -19.99 -0.62
CA MET A 84 -1.32 -21.38 -0.15
C MET A 84 -2.75 -21.94 -0.31
N LEU A 85 -3.76 -21.14 0.00
CA LEU A 85 -5.16 -21.54 -0.19
C LEU A 85 -5.49 -21.73 -1.68
N GLU A 86 -5.03 -20.83 -2.54
CA GLU A 86 -5.19 -20.94 -3.99
C GLU A 86 -4.52 -22.21 -4.54
N ALA A 87 -3.29 -22.50 -4.10
CA ALA A 87 -2.59 -23.71 -4.48
C ALA A 87 -3.30 -24.98 -3.99
N LEU A 88 -3.85 -24.95 -2.77
CA LEU A 88 -4.65 -26.06 -2.23
C LEU A 88 -5.90 -26.28 -3.08
N VAL A 89 -6.66 -25.23 -3.39
CA VAL A 89 -7.86 -25.32 -4.23
C VAL A 89 -7.51 -25.87 -5.63
N GLY A 90 -6.40 -25.40 -6.21
CA GLY A 90 -5.89 -25.92 -7.48
C GLY A 90 -5.56 -27.42 -7.41
N ARG A 91 -4.93 -27.87 -6.33
CA ARG A 91 -4.61 -29.29 -6.13
C ARG A 91 -5.86 -30.14 -5.91
N VAL A 92 -6.81 -29.68 -5.10
CA VAL A 92 -8.12 -30.34 -4.88
C VAL A 92 -8.83 -30.53 -6.22
N HIS A 93 -8.85 -29.50 -7.06
CA HIS A 93 -9.46 -29.56 -8.38
C HIS A 93 -8.80 -30.62 -9.28
N GLN A 94 -7.46 -30.71 -9.28
CA GLN A 94 -6.73 -31.74 -10.03
C GLN A 94 -7.06 -33.15 -9.53
N ASP A 95 -7.04 -33.37 -8.22
CA ASP A 95 -7.35 -34.68 -7.63
C ASP A 95 -8.80 -35.08 -7.95
N LEU A 96 -9.73 -34.13 -7.91
CA LEU A 96 -11.13 -34.36 -8.29
C LEU A 96 -11.28 -34.74 -9.78
N ASN A 97 -10.55 -34.09 -10.69
CA ASN A 97 -10.59 -34.45 -12.12
C ASN A 97 -10.07 -35.89 -12.35
N VAL A 98 -9.05 -36.33 -11.61
CA VAL A 98 -8.56 -37.72 -11.66
C VAL A 98 -9.65 -38.69 -11.19
N VAL A 99 -10.30 -38.39 -10.06
CA VAL A 99 -11.40 -39.21 -9.53
C VAL A 99 -12.57 -39.27 -10.52
N GLU A 100 -12.95 -38.15 -11.12
CA GLU A 100 -14.02 -38.10 -12.13
C GLU A 100 -13.71 -38.98 -13.34
N SER A 101 -12.46 -38.97 -13.83
CA SER A 101 -12.02 -39.82 -14.92
C SER A 101 -12.08 -41.31 -14.57
N GLN A 102 -11.61 -41.70 -13.38
CA GLN A 102 -11.67 -43.08 -12.91
C GLN A 102 -13.11 -43.57 -12.73
N VAL A 103 -14.00 -42.71 -12.23
CA VAL A 103 -15.42 -43.02 -12.11
C VAL A 103 -16.06 -43.20 -13.47
N MET A 104 -15.70 -42.36 -14.47
CA MET A 104 -16.19 -42.51 -15.84
C MET A 104 -15.78 -43.85 -16.46
N GLU A 105 -14.52 -44.25 -16.28
CA GLU A 105 -14.00 -45.54 -16.77
C GLU A 105 -14.73 -46.72 -16.09
N ALA A 106 -14.90 -46.66 -14.78
CA ALA A 106 -15.63 -47.69 -14.03
C ALA A 106 -17.12 -47.78 -14.40
N GLU A 107 -17.79 -46.64 -14.63
CA GLU A 107 -19.19 -46.59 -15.11
C GLU A 107 -19.34 -47.27 -16.48
N LEU A 108 -18.39 -47.02 -17.39
CA LEU A 108 -18.35 -47.62 -18.72
C LEU A 108 -18.15 -49.14 -18.65
N ASP A 109 -17.22 -49.61 -17.81
CA ASP A 109 -16.91 -51.03 -17.64
C ASP A 109 -18.07 -51.84 -17.02
N ILE A 110 -18.86 -51.21 -16.14
CA ILE A 110 -20.03 -51.82 -15.50
C ILE A 110 -21.29 -51.70 -16.39
N GLY A 111 -21.22 -50.95 -17.49
CA GLY A 111 -22.34 -50.75 -18.42
C GLY A 111 -23.41 -49.78 -17.90
N VAL A 112 -23.05 -48.92 -16.93
CA VAL A 112 -23.93 -47.88 -16.39
C VAL A 112 -23.65 -46.59 -17.15
N SER A 113 -24.44 -46.30 -18.18
CA SER A 113 -24.19 -45.15 -19.07
C SER A 113 -24.78 -43.81 -18.59
N ASP A 114 -25.60 -43.80 -17.54
CA ASP A 114 -26.39 -42.62 -17.13
C ASP A 114 -25.69 -41.67 -16.14
N GLY A 115 -24.40 -41.89 -15.85
CA GLY A 115 -23.60 -40.96 -15.04
C GLY A 115 -24.10 -40.82 -13.59
N LEU A 116 -24.62 -41.90 -13.01
CA LEU A 116 -25.21 -41.90 -11.67
C LEU A 116 -24.22 -41.42 -10.60
N PHE A 117 -22.95 -41.80 -10.72
CA PHE A 117 -21.88 -41.39 -9.79
C PHE A 117 -21.36 -39.99 -10.12
N LYS A 118 -21.35 -39.60 -11.39
CA LYS A 118 -21.07 -38.20 -11.80
C LYS A 118 -22.07 -37.22 -11.17
N ASN A 119 -23.34 -37.59 -11.07
CA ASN A 119 -24.38 -36.76 -10.46
C ASN A 119 -24.14 -36.47 -8.97
N ILE A 120 -23.48 -37.37 -8.24
CA ILE A 120 -23.12 -37.19 -6.83
C ILE A 120 -21.97 -36.18 -6.70
N LEU A 121 -21.08 -36.17 -7.69
CA LEU A 121 -19.91 -35.31 -7.73
C LEU A 121 -20.21 -33.88 -8.23
N LYS A 122 -21.19 -33.70 -9.13
CA LYS A 122 -21.65 -32.39 -9.68
C LYS A 122 -21.56 -31.15 -8.76
N PRO A 123 -22.01 -31.16 -7.49
CA PRO A 123 -21.88 -30.00 -6.60
C PRO A 123 -20.44 -29.49 -6.39
N PHE A 124 -19.43 -30.35 -6.55
CA PHE A 124 -18.01 -30.00 -6.42
C PHE A 124 -17.36 -29.53 -7.73
N PHE A 125 -17.97 -29.81 -8.89
CA PHE A 125 -17.45 -29.48 -10.23
C PHE A 125 -18.15 -28.27 -10.86
N SER A 126 -19.15 -27.69 -10.17
CA SER A 126 -19.87 -26.48 -10.62
C SER A 126 -19.08 -25.20 -10.34
N SER A 127 -17.84 -25.12 -10.85
CA SER A 127 -17.06 -23.89 -10.94
C SER A 127 -16.67 -23.68 -12.41
N LYS A 128 -17.41 -22.77 -13.06
CA LYS A 128 -17.13 -22.09 -14.34
C LYS A 128 -16.13 -22.78 -15.27
N SER A 129 -16.62 -23.72 -16.07
CA SER A 129 -15.93 -24.17 -17.29
C SER A 129 -16.95 -24.21 -18.42
N THR A 130 -16.79 -23.28 -19.35
CA THR A 130 -17.51 -23.20 -20.62
C THR A 130 -17.28 -24.45 -21.46
N ASP A 131 -18.38 -25.04 -21.92
CA ASP A 131 -18.57 -25.71 -23.21
C ASP A 131 -17.37 -26.50 -23.78
N ARG A 132 -17.40 -27.84 -23.67
CA ARG A 132 -16.84 -28.75 -24.68
C ARG A 132 -17.60 -30.08 -24.79
N SER A 133 -18.31 -30.18 -25.90
CA SER A 133 -18.41 -31.33 -26.81
C SER A 133 -18.84 -32.69 -26.23
N ARG A 134 -20.09 -33.03 -26.54
CA ARG A 134 -20.70 -34.35 -26.52
C ARG A 134 -19.98 -35.29 -27.49
N ASN A 135 -19.24 -36.26 -26.96
CA ASN A 135 -18.79 -37.42 -27.73
C ASN A 135 -19.69 -38.62 -27.40
N GLU A 136 -20.28 -39.17 -28.45
CA GLU A 136 -21.14 -40.35 -28.46
C GLU A 136 -20.31 -41.63 -28.26
N PRO A 137 -20.72 -42.62 -27.44
CA PRO A 137 -19.94 -43.83 -27.25
C PRO A 137 -20.21 -44.85 -28.37
N THR A 138 -19.20 -45.12 -29.19
CA THR A 138 -19.18 -46.28 -30.09
C THR A 138 -18.83 -47.52 -29.29
N SER A 139 -19.67 -48.53 -29.41
CA SER A 139 -19.60 -49.81 -28.72
C SER A 139 -18.52 -50.70 -29.30
N SER A 140 -17.57 -51.13 -28.46
CA SER A 140 -16.71 -52.28 -28.77
C SER A 140 -16.48 -53.15 -27.52
N THR A 141 -17.06 -54.34 -27.58
CA THR A 141 -16.72 -55.55 -26.80
C THR A 141 -15.20 -55.71 -26.68
N THR A 142 -14.67 -56.06 -25.49
CA THR A 142 -14.05 -57.36 -25.13
C THR A 142 -13.13 -57.26 -23.88
N LYS A 143 -13.18 -58.31 -23.03
CA LYS A 143 -12.20 -58.78 -22.02
C LYS A 143 -12.28 -58.23 -20.60
N LYS A 144 -12.94 -59.00 -19.72
CA LYS A 144 -12.81 -58.95 -18.26
C LYS A 144 -11.41 -59.41 -17.84
N SER A 145 -10.40 -58.55 -17.98
CA SER A 145 -9.18 -58.65 -17.16
C SER A 145 -9.50 -58.09 -15.77
N GLN A 146 -9.04 -58.76 -14.73
CA GLN A 146 -9.22 -58.39 -13.33
C GLN A 146 -8.74 -56.95 -13.09
N ILE A 147 -9.66 -56.00 -13.00
CA ILE A 147 -9.35 -54.58 -12.78
C ILE A 147 -8.85 -54.45 -11.34
N VAL A 148 -7.56 -54.16 -11.16
CA VAL A 148 -6.98 -53.83 -9.86
C VAL A 148 -7.14 -52.32 -9.67
N TYR A 149 -8.01 -51.93 -8.74
CA TYR A 149 -8.20 -50.52 -8.39
C TYR A 149 -6.93 -49.96 -7.72
N ILE A 150 -6.40 -48.87 -8.28
CA ILE A 150 -5.28 -48.12 -7.69
C ILE A 150 -5.84 -46.78 -7.18
N PRO A 151 -5.85 -46.55 -5.84
CA PRO A 151 -6.38 -45.32 -5.29
C PRO A 151 -5.52 -44.12 -5.72
N PRO A 152 -6.13 -43.01 -6.15
CA PRO A 152 -5.40 -41.80 -6.50
C PRO A 152 -4.76 -41.17 -5.26
N ALA A 153 -3.58 -40.59 -5.44
CA ALA A 153 -2.86 -39.89 -4.38
C ALA A 153 -3.52 -38.53 -4.10
N ILE A 154 -4.44 -38.50 -3.13
CA ILE A 154 -5.12 -37.28 -2.71
C ILE A 154 -4.19 -36.34 -1.91
N PHE A 155 -4.49 -35.06 -2.01
CA PHE A 155 -3.81 -34.00 -1.27
C PHE A 155 -3.89 -34.18 0.24
N LYS A 156 -2.87 -33.67 0.93
CA LYS A 156 -2.88 -33.54 2.39
C LYS A 156 -2.85 -32.05 2.73
N THR A 157 -3.80 -31.61 3.56
CA THR A 157 -3.88 -30.21 4.02
C THR A 157 -2.61 -29.78 4.76
N SER A 158 -1.94 -30.71 5.45
CA SER A 158 -0.66 -30.48 6.14
C SER A 158 0.45 -29.98 5.22
N ASP A 159 0.40 -30.33 3.93
CA ASP A 159 1.44 -29.96 2.96
C ASP A 159 1.30 -28.48 2.52
N PHE A 160 0.10 -27.90 2.71
CA PHE A 160 -0.22 -26.51 2.37
C PHE A 160 -0.43 -25.64 3.61
N PHE A 161 -0.66 -26.22 4.78
CA PHE A 161 -0.81 -25.49 6.04
C PHE A 161 -0.09 -26.30 7.13
N PRO A 162 1.24 -26.16 7.29
CA PRO A 162 1.96 -26.87 8.32
C PRO A 162 1.45 -26.43 9.71
N PRO A 163 1.34 -27.35 10.68
CA PRO A 163 1.02 -27.00 12.06
C PRO A 163 1.99 -25.92 12.54
N GLN A 164 1.48 -24.82 13.09
CA GLN A 164 2.32 -23.81 13.72
C GLN A 164 3.04 -24.51 14.89
N GLU A 165 4.37 -24.63 14.82
CA GLU A 165 5.16 -25.06 15.97
C GLU A 165 4.87 -24.09 17.12
N GLU A 166 4.16 -24.55 18.14
CA GLU A 166 3.94 -23.78 19.37
C GLU A 166 5.32 -23.46 19.97
N GLN A 167 5.79 -22.23 19.76
CA GLN A 167 6.98 -21.78 20.48
C GLN A 167 6.67 -21.84 21.98
N PRO A 168 7.55 -22.44 22.80
CA PRO A 168 7.32 -22.54 24.23
C PRO A 168 7.18 -21.13 24.79
N LYS A 169 6.03 -20.84 25.40
CA LYS A 169 5.81 -19.64 26.19
C LYS A 169 6.90 -19.58 27.26
N SER A 170 7.78 -18.60 27.15
CA SER A 170 8.76 -18.25 28.18
C SER A 170 8.26 -17.13 29.06
#